data_AF-A0A077S5F6-F1
#
_entry.id   AF-A0A077S5F6-F1
#
_cell.length_a   1.000
_cell.length_b   1.000
_cell.length_c   1.000
_cell.angle_alpha   90.00
_cell.angle_beta   90.00
_cell.angle_gamma   90.00
#
_symmetry.space_group_name_H-M   'P 1'
#
loop_
_entity.id
_entity.type
_entity.pdbx_description
1 polymer ?
#
loop_
_entity_poly.entity_id
_entity_poly.type
_entity_poly.pdbx_seq_one_letter_code
_entity_poly.pdbx_strand_id
1 'polypeptide(L)'
;MARGLLEVHLVHAKGLSGTDFLGKIDPYVVVQFRSQERKSSTAGDAGRNPSWNEVFRFQINSSAANVQDKLVLRIMDHDNFSSDDFLGQATINVTDLISMGMESGTSRLNPAKYRVVTADNSYHGEIKIGITFTAAKWMVTADSSVSLSWTSVSFNWMLMPIVRLKKTEHRLGVGRLYFLVC
;
A
#
# COMPACT_ATOMS: atom_id res chain seq x y z
N MET A 1 -3.40 -9.21 14.03
CA MET A 1 -2.40 -8.16 13.80
C MET A 1 -2.28 -7.92 12.31
N ALA A 2 -2.83 -6.83 11.75
CA ALA A 2 -2.65 -6.55 10.33
C ALA A 2 -1.16 -6.23 10.04
N ARG A 3 -0.64 -6.77 8.95
CA ARG A 3 0.69 -6.42 8.42
C ARG A 3 0.48 -5.88 7.02
N GLY A 4 1.37 -5.04 6.54
CA GLY A 4 1.33 -4.51 5.18
C GLY A 4 2.72 -4.20 4.67
N LEU A 5 2.85 -4.11 3.36
CA LEU A 5 4.06 -3.69 2.66
C LEU A 5 3.78 -2.38 1.93
N LEU A 6 4.53 -1.34 2.26
CA LEU A 6 4.52 -0.06 1.56
C LEU A 6 5.72 -0.01 0.63
N GLU A 7 5.46 0.08 -0.66
CA GLU A 7 6.45 0.24 -1.71
C GLU A 7 6.43 1.69 -2.20
N VAL A 8 7.56 2.37 -2.09
CA VAL A 8 7.75 3.75 -2.56
C VAL A 8 8.64 3.68 -3.78
N HIS A 9 8.08 3.96 -4.95
CA HIS A 9 8.79 3.99 -6.22
C HIS A 9 9.27 5.41 -6.51
N LEU A 10 10.56 5.64 -6.36
CA LEU A 10 11.22 6.89 -6.67
C LEU A 10 11.66 6.89 -8.14
N VAL A 11 11.03 7.72 -8.97
CA VAL A 11 11.30 7.72 -10.42
C VAL A 11 12.42 8.70 -10.77
N HIS A 12 12.14 10.00 -10.66
CA HIS A 12 13.07 11.08 -10.95
C HIS A 12 12.61 12.37 -10.29
N ALA A 13 13.51 13.33 -10.14
CA ALA A 13 13.17 14.72 -9.84
C ALA A 13 13.50 15.62 -11.03
N LYS A 14 12.78 16.72 -11.16
CA LYS A 14 12.97 17.70 -12.23
C LYS A 14 12.85 19.11 -11.67
N GLY A 15 13.73 19.99 -12.16
CA GLY A 15 13.65 21.41 -11.88
C GLY A 15 13.99 21.74 -10.42
N LEU A 16 14.95 21.00 -9.85
CA LEU A 16 15.52 21.35 -8.55
C LEU A 16 16.23 22.70 -8.70
N SER A 17 15.58 23.76 -8.23
CA SER A 17 16.08 25.13 -8.28
C SER A 17 16.98 25.38 -7.08
N GLY A 18 18.16 24.77 -7.06
CA GLY A 18 19.23 25.21 -6.18
C GLY A 18 20.34 25.87 -6.96
N THR A 19 21.06 26.75 -6.27
CA THR A 19 21.91 27.79 -6.86
C THR A 19 23.10 27.23 -7.65
N ASP A 20 23.54 25.98 -7.39
CA ASP A 20 24.84 25.48 -7.88
C ASP A 20 24.79 24.08 -8.55
N PHE A 21 23.64 23.67 -9.08
CA PHE A 21 23.41 22.32 -9.64
C PHE A 21 23.98 22.06 -11.05
N LEU A 22 24.82 22.97 -11.57
CA LEU A 22 25.32 22.91 -12.96
C LEU A 22 26.77 22.42 -13.07
N GLY A 23 27.42 22.00 -11.96
CA GLY A 23 28.86 21.68 -11.96
C GLY A 23 29.22 20.23 -11.64
N LYS A 24 28.70 19.68 -10.55
CA LYS A 24 28.95 18.33 -10.03
C LYS A 24 28.08 18.25 -8.78
N ILE A 25 26.97 17.56 -8.86
CA ILE A 25 26.09 17.39 -7.72
C ILE A 25 25.70 15.93 -7.66
N ASP A 26 25.76 15.34 -6.46
CA ASP A 26 25.47 13.94 -6.19
C ASP A 26 24.21 13.84 -5.32
N PRO A 27 23.03 14.27 -5.82
CA PRO A 27 21.82 14.33 -5.03
C PRO A 27 21.37 12.92 -4.66
N TYR A 28 21.05 12.73 -3.38
CA TYR A 28 20.42 11.53 -2.86
C TYR A 28 19.12 11.86 -2.15
N VAL A 29 18.19 10.90 -2.16
CA VAL A 29 16.90 11.03 -1.49
C VAL A 29 16.87 10.15 -0.26
N VAL A 30 16.55 10.74 0.88
CA VAL A 30 16.30 10.06 2.14
C VAL A 30 14.80 9.93 2.32
N VAL A 31 14.29 8.71 2.21
CA VAL A 31 12.89 8.37 2.42
C VAL A 31 12.72 7.92 3.87
N GLN A 32 12.00 8.73 4.65
CA GLN A 32 11.68 8.47 6.03
C GLN A 32 10.19 8.12 6.17
N PHE A 33 9.94 6.94 6.73
CA PHE A 33 8.60 6.44 7.02
C PHE A 33 8.55 5.88 8.45
N ARG A 34 7.81 6.54 9.34
CA ARG A 34 7.76 6.23 10.78
C ARG A 34 9.18 6.22 11.39
N SER A 35 9.59 5.07 11.95
CA SER A 35 10.93 4.82 12.53
C SER A 35 11.92 4.24 11.52
N GLN A 36 11.50 4.03 10.27
CA GLN A 36 12.35 3.49 9.21
C GLN A 36 12.85 4.64 8.34
N GLU A 37 14.16 4.72 8.17
CA GLU A 37 14.79 5.59 7.19
C GLU A 37 15.50 4.72 6.15
N ARG A 38 15.37 5.10 4.88
CA ARG A 38 16.07 4.48 3.76
C ARG A 38 16.66 5.58 2.90
N LYS A 39 17.89 5.39 2.46
CA LYS A 39 18.58 6.31 1.57
C LYS A 39 18.61 5.68 0.17
N SER A 40 18.37 6.51 -0.85
CA SER A 40 18.58 6.16 -2.25
C SER A 40 20.07 6.16 -2.58
N SER A 41 20.38 5.59 -3.73
CA SER A 41 21.67 5.77 -4.40
C SER A 41 21.87 7.25 -4.75
N THR A 42 23.11 7.72 -4.71
CA THR A 42 23.48 9.07 -5.19
C THR A 42 23.39 9.11 -6.72
N ALA A 43 22.63 10.06 -7.27
CA ALA A 43 22.49 10.23 -8.71
C ALA A 43 23.58 11.16 -9.26
N GLY A 44 24.82 10.66 -9.31
CA GLY A 44 25.96 11.44 -9.80
C GLY A 44 25.80 11.84 -11.27
N ASP A 45 26.31 13.03 -11.59
CA ASP A 45 26.37 13.60 -12.95
C ASP A 45 25.00 13.86 -13.63
N ALA A 46 23.88 13.78 -12.90
CA ALA A 46 22.54 13.92 -13.47
C ALA A 46 22.05 15.38 -13.60
N GLY A 47 22.80 16.34 -13.06
CA GLY A 47 22.51 17.77 -13.11
C GLY A 47 21.13 18.13 -12.54
N ARG A 48 20.30 18.82 -13.32
CA ARG A 48 18.97 19.31 -12.89
C ARG A 48 17.84 18.27 -12.96
N ASN A 49 18.12 17.07 -13.47
CA ASN A 49 17.11 16.02 -13.62
C ASN A 49 17.66 14.66 -13.15
N PRO A 50 17.89 14.49 -11.83
CA PRO A 50 18.31 13.21 -11.30
C PRO A 50 17.22 12.15 -11.45
N SER A 51 17.62 10.98 -11.94
CA SER A 51 16.77 9.80 -12.07
C SER A 51 17.34 8.65 -11.26
N TRP A 52 16.57 8.16 -10.29
CA TRP A 52 16.96 7.03 -9.45
C TRP A 52 16.32 5.74 -9.95
N ASN A 53 15.03 5.78 -10.29
CA ASN A 53 14.24 4.60 -10.67
C ASN A 53 14.39 3.43 -9.66
N GLU A 54 14.35 3.77 -8.37
CA GLU A 54 14.53 2.83 -7.25
C GLU A 54 13.20 2.59 -6.52
N VAL A 55 13.02 1.38 -5.98
CA VAL A 55 11.84 1.01 -5.19
C VAL A 55 12.27 0.71 -3.75
N PHE A 56 11.73 1.47 -2.80
CA PHE A 56 11.93 1.24 -1.37
C PHE A 56 10.76 0.46 -0.79
N ARG A 57 11.05 -0.54 0.03
CA ARG A 57 10.04 -1.40 0.66
C ARG A 57 10.08 -1.20 2.18
N PHE A 58 8.94 -0.82 2.75
CA PHE A 58 8.75 -0.61 4.17
C PHE A 58 7.69 -1.55 4.71
N GLN A 59 8.04 -2.31 5.74
CA GLN A 59 7.07 -3.19 6.39
C GLN A 59 6.28 -2.40 7.44
N ILE A 60 4.95 -2.46 7.33
CA ILE A 60 4.01 -1.83 8.24
C ILE A 60 3.47 -2.90 9.20
N ASN A 61 3.80 -2.75 10.47
CA ASN A 61 3.21 -3.55 11.54
C ASN A 61 2.06 -2.74 12.18
N SER A 62 0.84 -3.28 12.16
CA SER A 62 -0.37 -2.62 12.71
C SER A 62 -0.34 -2.43 14.24
N SER A 63 0.74 -2.81 14.93
CA SER A 63 0.89 -2.51 16.36
C SER A 63 0.97 -1.01 16.66
N ALA A 64 1.22 -0.16 15.64
CA ALA A 64 1.33 1.29 15.76
C ALA A 64 0.24 2.03 14.95
N ALA A 65 -0.97 1.46 14.83
CA ALA A 65 -2.07 1.96 14.00
C ALA A 65 -2.80 3.22 14.55
N ASN A 66 -2.08 4.15 15.18
CA ASN A 66 -2.68 5.39 15.69
C ASN A 66 -1.87 6.66 15.39
N VAL A 67 -0.75 6.53 14.67
CA VAL A 67 0.10 7.68 14.37
C VAL A 67 -0.03 8.00 12.89
N GLN A 68 -0.45 9.22 12.59
CA GLN A 68 -0.56 9.76 11.23
C GLN A 68 0.62 9.33 10.36
N ASP A 69 0.36 8.45 9.41
CA ASP A 69 1.39 7.91 8.52
C ASP A 69 1.79 8.96 7.49
N LYS A 70 2.89 9.65 7.79
CA LYS A 70 3.52 10.65 6.92
C LYS A 70 4.77 10.05 6.32
N LEU A 71 4.83 10.06 5.00
CA LEU A 71 6.03 9.75 4.23
C LEU A 71 6.77 11.06 3.98
N VAL A 72 8.01 11.12 4.43
CA VAL A 72 8.85 12.31 4.30
C VAL A 72 10.02 11.96 3.40
N LEU A 73 10.18 12.67 2.30
CA LEU A 73 11.29 12.51 1.36
C LEU A 73 12.17 13.75 1.49
N ARG A 74 13.42 13.58 1.91
CA ARG A 74 14.42 14.66 1.98
C ARG A 74 15.41 14.49 0.85
N ILE A 75 15.68 15.54 0.10
CA ILE A 75 16.68 15.59 -0.95
C ILE A 75 17.89 16.31 -0.37
N MET A 76 19.02 15.64 -0.39
CA MET A 76 20.29 16.12 0.14
C MET A 76 21.33 16.01 -0.98
N ASP A 77 22.31 16.90 -0.98
CA ASP A 77 23.49 16.75 -1.81
C ASP A 77 24.62 16.11 -1.01
N HIS A 78 25.27 15.07 -1.56
CA HIS A 78 26.39 14.43 -0.91
C HIS A 78 27.71 15.08 -1.32
N ASP A 79 28.22 15.95 -0.47
CA ASP A 79 29.54 16.56 -0.66
C ASP A 79 30.62 15.77 0.09
N ASN A 80 31.63 15.30 -0.66
CA ASN A 80 32.72 14.49 -0.09
C ASN A 80 33.72 15.34 0.74
N PHE A 81 33.64 16.68 0.67
CA PHE A 81 34.59 17.61 1.29
C PHE A 81 33.93 18.64 2.21
N SER A 82 32.60 18.72 2.23
CA SER A 82 31.83 19.72 2.99
C SER A 82 30.59 19.10 3.61
N SER A 83 29.91 19.83 4.51
CA SER A 83 28.65 19.38 5.08
C SER A 83 27.60 19.17 3.97
N ASP A 84 26.85 18.07 4.03
CA ASP A 84 25.78 17.79 3.07
C ASP A 84 24.77 18.95 3.02
N ASP A 85 24.48 19.49 1.84
CA ASP A 85 23.52 20.58 1.67
C ASP A 85 22.08 20.07 1.57
N PHE A 86 21.16 20.73 2.26
CA PHE A 86 19.75 20.37 2.23
C PHE A 86 19.04 21.08 1.08
N LEU A 87 18.68 20.30 0.05
CA LEU A 87 18.09 20.82 -1.17
C LEU A 87 16.57 20.98 -1.09
N GLY A 88 15.92 20.19 -0.22
CA GLY A 88 14.49 20.30 0.04
C GLY A 88 13.85 19.01 0.53
N GLN A 89 12.55 19.08 0.81
CA GLN A 89 11.75 17.99 1.34
C GLN A 89 10.36 17.97 0.70
N ALA A 90 9.82 16.77 0.53
CA ALA A 90 8.42 16.54 0.18
C ALA A 90 7.77 15.70 1.28
N THR A 91 6.61 16.14 1.76
CA THR A 91 5.83 15.41 2.77
C THR A 91 4.52 14.95 2.15
N ILE A 92 4.21 13.66 2.32
CA ILE A 92 3.04 13.02 1.71
C ILE A 92 2.31 12.22 2.79
N ASN A 93 1.01 12.50 2.96
CA ASN A 93 0.15 11.73 3.84
C ASN A 93 -0.27 10.44 3.14
N VAL A 94 0.20 9.31 3.66
CA VAL A 94 -0.15 7.98 3.13
C VAL A 94 -1.16 7.25 4.01
N THR A 95 -1.69 7.93 5.04
CA THR A 95 -2.66 7.37 5.99
C THR A 95 -3.90 6.84 5.28
N ASP A 96 -4.50 7.63 4.39
CA ASP A 96 -5.70 7.25 3.64
C ASP A 96 -5.42 6.07 2.70
N LEU A 97 -4.27 6.11 2.01
CA LEU A 97 -3.83 5.03 1.12
C LEU A 97 -3.63 3.70 1.87
N ILE A 98 -3.05 3.75 3.06
CA ILE A 98 -2.86 2.57 3.92
C ILE A 98 -4.21 2.06 4.41
N SER A 99 -5.12 2.92 4.88
CA SER A 99 -6.46 2.54 5.31
C SER A 99 -7.23 1.84 4.20
N MET A 100 -7.34 2.48 3.03
CA MET A 100 -7.98 1.90 1.85
C MET A 100 -7.34 0.57 1.45
N GLY A 101 -6.02 0.47 1.53
CA GLY A 101 -5.33 -0.77 1.18
C GLY A 101 -5.45 -1.87 2.23
N MET A 102 -5.68 -1.54 3.51
CA MET A 102 -6.04 -2.52 4.54
C MET A 102 -7.45 -3.07 4.33
N GLU A 103 -8.39 -2.24 3.88
CA GLU A 103 -9.77 -2.65 3.62
C GLU A 103 -9.92 -3.39 2.28
N SER A 104 -9.33 -2.86 1.20
CA SER A 104 -9.42 -3.41 -0.15
C SER A 104 -8.36 -4.46 -0.46
N GLY A 105 -7.37 -4.66 0.42
CA GLY A 105 -6.25 -5.59 0.27
C GLY A 105 -5.04 -5.02 -0.50
N THR A 106 -5.24 -4.10 -1.45
CA THR A 106 -4.15 -3.39 -2.14
C THR A 106 -4.63 -2.01 -2.55
N SER A 107 -3.78 -1.00 -2.34
CA SER A 107 -4.00 0.37 -2.80
C SER A 107 -2.77 0.86 -3.54
N ARG A 108 -2.97 1.61 -4.61
CA ARG A 108 -1.88 2.13 -5.44
C ARG A 108 -2.13 3.60 -5.74
N LEU A 109 -1.09 4.39 -5.59
CA LEU A 109 -1.03 5.77 -6.01
C LEU A 109 -0.13 5.85 -7.23
N ASN A 110 -0.73 6.26 -8.34
CA ASN A 110 -0.02 6.41 -9.59
C ASN A 110 1.15 7.39 -9.41
N PRO A 111 2.26 7.21 -10.15
CA PRO A 111 3.41 8.09 -10.07
C PRO A 111 3.04 9.56 -10.33
N ALA A 112 2.92 10.32 -9.26
CA ALA A 112 2.50 11.72 -9.26
C ALA A 112 3.70 12.62 -8.97
N LYS A 113 3.58 13.87 -9.42
CA LYS A 113 4.58 14.90 -9.13
C LYS A 113 4.25 15.57 -7.80
N TYR A 114 5.23 15.67 -6.93
CA TYR A 114 5.15 16.33 -5.64
C TYR A 114 6.09 17.51 -5.61
N ARG A 115 5.65 18.58 -4.97
CA ARG A 115 6.44 19.80 -4.81
C ARG A 115 7.49 19.56 -3.74
N VAL A 116 8.72 19.90 -4.05
CA VAL A 116 9.83 19.90 -3.11
C VAL A 116 9.92 21.31 -2.52
N VAL A 117 9.90 21.40 -1.19
CA VAL A 117 10.01 22.66 -0.45
C VAL A 117 11.25 22.66 0.42
N THR A 118 11.98 23.77 0.48
CA THR A 118 13.11 23.93 1.40
C THR A 118 12.65 24.33 2.80
N ALA A 119 13.60 24.41 3.74
CA ALA A 119 13.35 24.89 5.09
C ALA A 119 12.82 26.34 5.10
N ASP A 120 13.19 27.13 4.10
CA ASP A 120 12.72 28.50 3.89
C ASP A 120 11.33 28.56 3.20
N ASN A 121 10.65 27.41 3.07
CA ASN A 121 9.36 27.27 2.37
C ASN A 121 9.41 27.69 0.89
N SER A 122 10.61 27.76 0.32
CA SER A 122 10.81 28.07 -1.09
C SER A 122 10.60 26.82 -1.95
N TYR A 123 9.96 26.99 -3.10
CA TYR A 123 9.71 25.91 -4.04
C TYR A 123 10.98 25.55 -4.81
N HIS A 124 11.46 24.31 -4.65
CA HIS A 124 12.70 23.81 -5.22
C HIS A 124 12.42 22.61 -6.14
N GLY A 125 11.38 22.72 -6.98
CA GLY A 125 11.12 21.76 -8.05
C GLY A 125 10.11 20.66 -7.73
N GLU A 126 10.10 19.66 -8.60
CA GLU A 126 9.14 18.55 -8.56
C GLU A 126 9.86 17.20 -8.44
N ILE A 127 9.34 16.31 -7.60
CA ILE A 127 9.77 14.92 -7.52
C ILE A 127 8.63 13.99 -7.95
N LYS A 128 8.92 13.03 -8.83
CA LYS A 128 7.93 12.06 -9.28
C LYS A 128 8.08 10.77 -8.49
N ILE A 129 7.06 10.43 -7.72
CA ILE A 129 7.03 9.17 -6.95
C ILE A 129 5.70 8.46 -7.11
N GLY A 130 5.76 7.13 -7.12
CA GLY A 130 4.59 6.25 -6.97
C GLY A 130 4.60 5.59 -5.60
N ILE A 131 3.43 5.28 -5.06
CA ILE A 131 3.30 4.62 -3.76
C ILE A 131 2.33 3.46 -3.92
N THR A 132 2.73 2.26 -3.55
CA THR A 132 1.87 1.08 -3.58
C THR A 132 1.85 0.49 -2.18
N PHE A 133 0.66 0.26 -1.65
CA PHE A 133 0.48 -0.45 -0.39
C PHE A 133 -0.23 -1.77 -0.63
N THR A 134 0.35 -2.85 -0.12
CA THR A 134 -0.22 -4.18 -0.17
C THR A 134 -0.43 -4.66 1.26
N ALA A 135 -1.68 -4.88 1.66
CA ALA A 135 -1.96 -5.49 2.94
C ALA A 135 -1.55 -6.96 2.89
N ALA A 136 -0.78 -7.40 3.89
CA ALA A 136 -0.58 -8.81 4.13
C ALA A 136 -1.91 -9.36 4.62
N LYS A 137 -2.68 -9.92 3.70
CA LYS A 137 -3.79 -10.80 4.04
C LYS A 137 -3.18 -11.96 4.82
N TRP A 138 -3.46 -11.99 6.12
CA TRP A 138 -3.49 -13.26 6.81
C TRP A 138 -4.66 -13.99 6.19
N MET A 139 -4.37 -14.86 5.22
CA MET A 139 -5.31 -15.90 4.88
C MET A 139 -5.62 -16.60 6.20
N VAL A 140 -6.84 -16.41 6.68
CA VAL A 140 -7.48 -17.38 7.55
C VAL A 140 -7.61 -18.63 6.69
N THR A 141 -6.55 -19.45 6.63
CA THR A 141 -6.71 -20.89 6.45
C THR A 141 -7.23 -21.44 7.78
N ALA A 142 -8.51 -21.18 8.01
CA ALA A 142 -9.34 -21.87 8.98
C ALA A 142 -10.81 -21.66 8.60
N ASP A 143 -11.23 -22.26 7.49
CA ASP A 143 -12.37 -23.16 7.64
C ASP A 143 -11.78 -24.57 7.74
N SER A 144 -11.72 -25.06 8.97
CA SER A 144 -11.39 -26.45 9.26
C SER A 144 -12.68 -27.28 9.19
N SER A 145 -13.30 -27.46 8.03
CA SER A 145 -14.30 -28.52 7.81
C SER A 145 -14.70 -28.73 6.35
N VAL A 146 -13.74 -29.00 5.46
CA VAL A 146 -14.04 -29.88 4.32
C VAL A 146 -13.03 -31.01 4.31
N SER A 147 -13.35 -32.06 5.05
CA SER A 147 -12.76 -33.38 4.85
C SER A 147 -13.16 -33.86 3.45
N LEU A 148 -12.36 -33.54 2.43
CA LEU A 148 -12.36 -34.30 1.19
C LEU A 148 -11.52 -35.56 1.45
N SER A 149 -12.16 -36.55 2.07
CA SER A 149 -11.65 -37.91 2.08
C SER A 149 -11.61 -38.42 0.63
N TRP A 150 -10.41 -38.71 0.16
CA TRP A 150 -10.20 -39.51 -1.04
C TRP A 150 -10.75 -40.92 -0.81
N THR A 151 -11.80 -41.28 -1.54
CA THR A 151 -11.98 -42.67 -1.98
C THR A 151 -12.36 -42.66 -3.45
N SER A 152 -11.36 -42.91 -4.29
CA SER A 152 -11.59 -43.50 -5.61
C SER A 152 -12.07 -44.93 -5.37
N VAL A 153 -13.37 -45.17 -5.51
CA VAL A 153 -13.88 -46.51 -5.79
C VAL A 153 -15.04 -46.37 -6.75
N SER A 154 -14.80 -46.77 -8.00
CA SER A 154 -15.84 -47.16 -8.93
C SER A 154 -16.78 -48.14 -8.25
N PHE A 155 -18.09 -47.91 -8.20
CA PHE A 155 -19.06 -49.00 -8.30
C PHE A 155 -20.45 -48.50 -8.64
N ASN A 156 -20.92 -48.97 -9.80
CA ASN A 156 -22.26 -48.87 -10.32
C ASN A 156 -23.18 -49.87 -9.59
N TRP A 157 -24.15 -49.36 -8.81
CA TRP A 157 -25.54 -49.86 -8.66
C TRP A 157 -26.13 -49.16 -7.44
N MET A 158 -27.24 -48.44 -7.58
CA MET A 158 -28.51 -48.94 -7.03
C MET A 158 -29.66 -48.06 -7.48
N LEU A 159 -30.67 -48.74 -8.00
CA LEU A 159 -31.92 -48.20 -8.48
C LEU A 159 -32.73 -47.53 -7.35
N MET A 160 -33.48 -46.54 -7.79
CA MET A 160 -34.56 -45.75 -7.17
C MET A 160 -35.39 -46.48 -6.09
N PRO A 161 -36.16 -45.70 -5.29
CA PRO A 161 -37.58 -45.79 -5.56
C PRO A 161 -38.29 -44.45 -5.81
N ILE A 162 -39.45 -44.66 -6.41
CA ILE A 162 -40.41 -43.77 -7.05
C ILE A 162 -41.32 -43.13 -5.98
N VAL A 163 -42.02 -42.06 -6.37
CA VAL A 163 -43.31 -41.53 -5.83
C VAL A 163 -43.15 -40.39 -4.80
N ARG A 164 -43.13 -39.12 -5.24
CA ARG A 164 -44.28 -38.22 -5.51
C ARG A 164 -44.81 -37.54 -4.24
N LEU A 165 -44.63 -36.22 -4.11
CA LEU A 165 -45.56 -35.33 -3.39
C LEU A 165 -45.45 -33.88 -3.89
N LYS A 166 -46.56 -33.16 -3.74
CA LYS A 166 -47.12 -32.12 -4.63
C LYS A 166 -46.51 -30.72 -4.50
N LYS A 167 -46.41 -30.06 -5.67
CA LYS A 167 -46.83 -28.68 -6.01
C LYS A 167 -47.65 -27.95 -4.92
N THR A 168 -47.20 -26.77 -4.46
CA THR A 168 -47.98 -25.52 -4.42
C THR A 168 -47.07 -24.29 -4.31
N GLU A 169 -47.39 -23.28 -5.10
CA GLU A 169 -46.71 -21.99 -5.26
C GLU A 169 -47.08 -20.98 -4.15
N HIS A 170 -46.35 -19.87 -4.12
CA HIS A 170 -46.46 -18.68 -3.26
C HIS A 170 -47.90 -18.12 -3.07
N ARG A 171 -48.21 -17.60 -1.88
CA ARG A 171 -48.64 -16.20 -1.67
C ARG A 171 -48.86 -15.82 -0.19
N LEU A 172 -48.54 -14.55 0.05
CA LEU A 172 -48.88 -13.62 1.13
C LEU A 172 -50.16 -13.93 1.94
N GLY A 173 -50.11 -13.56 3.23
CA GLY A 173 -51.28 -12.99 3.90
C GLY A 173 -51.47 -13.38 5.35
N VAL A 174 -51.44 -12.34 6.20
CA VAL A 174 -52.24 -12.14 7.43
C VAL A 174 -52.14 -13.16 8.57
N GLY A 175 -51.85 -12.62 9.75
CA GLY A 175 -51.60 -13.38 10.96
C GLY A 175 -52.83 -14.03 11.59
N ARG A 176 -52.56 -14.82 12.63
CA ARG A 176 -53.41 -14.89 13.82
C ARG A 176 -52.69 -15.64 14.93
N LEU A 177 -52.55 -14.88 16.01
CA LEU A 177 -52.42 -15.26 17.40
C LEU A 177 -53.37 -16.43 17.77
N TYR A 178 -52.86 -17.50 18.38
CA TYR A 178 -53.66 -18.35 19.28
C TYR A 178 -52.82 -18.86 20.46
N PHE A 179 -53.40 -18.64 21.63
CA PHE A 179 -52.96 -19.03 22.96
C PHE A 179 -52.93 -20.55 23.14
N LEU A 180 -51.98 -21.03 23.93
CA LEU A 180 -51.99 -22.38 24.52
C LEU A 180 -52.79 -22.32 25.82
N VAL A 181 -53.86 -23.10 25.92
CA VAL A 181 -54.56 -23.41 27.19
C VAL A 181 -54.39 -24.91 27.42
N CYS A 182 -53.79 -25.23 28.58
CA CYS A 182 -53.57 -26.53 29.25
C CYS A 182 -53.21 -27.77 28.41
#